data_AF-A0A974SC40-F1
#
_entry.id   AF-A0A974SC40-F1
#
_cell.length_a   1.000
_cell.length_b   1.000
_cell.length_c   1.000
_cell.angle_alpha   90.00
_cell.angle_beta   90.00
_cell.angle_gamma   90.00
#
_symmetry.space_group_name_H-M   'P 1'
#
loop_
_entity.id
_entity.type
_entity.pdbx_description
1 polymer ?
#
loop_
_entity_poly.entity_id
_entity_poly.type
_entity_poly.pdbx_seq_one_letter_code
_entity_poly.pdbx_strand_id
1 'polypeptide(L)'
;MELDALYHNYLNLKFERGLPLLKTGRFEYALCEDGSTELFLAGRENESFTDWTSDLRPADPHYTDTTGRAPVLASRFGQLDVYGEQVLDYLLLTINATTSIVPIHPYNVMNDRMKHYCFFQLAQWAYLSMLSDEQKAGLRDFFFWFYLYAHPVNGETLDAFSFRGPDLIHTMTGIRVQDYFAAYHDHYAHHHTAYNDCLTLSPQEIEACCGLTLQMLEVVEGRSSRLKLPPEAGLEPALRLINQADEFLAAYARNRSEVFGCLQDTLTGVPSTPYREHIISMLLHNYVCYILYFDFDQIVELVEFFQDDLALCRVIVNRMFTETIFIQKILWQNRIDLHNYANVTALFDENAREIYREFL
;
A
#
# COMPACT_ATOMS: atom_id res chain seq x y z
N MET A 1 -11.90 -5.32 -14.16
CA MET A 1 -11.93 -6.54 -13.34
C MET A 1 -12.79 -6.30 -12.09
N GLU A 2 -13.16 -7.34 -11.35
CA GLU A 2 -13.91 -7.18 -10.07
C GLU A 2 -13.15 -6.28 -9.08
N LEU A 3 -11.81 -6.40 -9.06
CA LEU A 3 -10.94 -5.57 -8.24
C LEU A 3 -11.04 -4.06 -8.54
N ASP A 4 -11.18 -3.64 -9.81
CA ASP A 4 -11.27 -2.21 -10.16
C ASP A 4 -12.54 -1.58 -9.56
N ALA A 5 -13.65 -2.31 -9.62
CA ALA A 5 -14.92 -1.86 -9.04
C ALA A 5 -14.86 -1.86 -7.50
N LEU A 6 -14.24 -2.87 -6.91
CA LEU A 6 -14.00 -2.93 -5.46
C LEU A 6 -13.10 -1.80 -4.97
N TYR A 7 -12.01 -1.51 -5.68
CA TYR A 7 -11.10 -0.41 -5.33
C TYR A 7 -11.76 0.96 -5.52
N HIS A 8 -12.61 1.12 -6.53
CA HIS A 8 -13.42 2.34 -6.67
C HIS A 8 -14.37 2.52 -5.49
N ASN A 9 -15.10 1.47 -5.10
CA ASN A 9 -16.00 1.49 -3.95
C ASN A 9 -15.25 1.76 -2.64
N TYR A 10 -14.09 1.15 -2.48
CA TYR A 10 -13.17 1.37 -1.37
C TYR A 10 -12.86 2.87 -1.19
N LEU A 11 -12.40 3.53 -2.27
CA LEU A 11 -12.05 4.95 -2.24
C LEU A 11 -13.28 5.85 -2.01
N ASN A 12 -14.44 5.47 -2.56
CA ASN A 12 -15.68 6.21 -2.32
C ASN A 12 -16.10 6.19 -0.85
N LEU A 13 -15.99 5.02 -0.21
CA LEU A 13 -16.35 4.84 1.20
C LEU A 13 -15.31 5.49 2.12
N LYS A 14 -14.01 5.21 1.91
CA LYS A 14 -12.91 5.72 2.75
C LYS A 14 -12.88 7.24 2.82
N PHE A 15 -13.17 7.91 1.70
CA PHE A 15 -13.13 9.37 1.61
C PHE A 15 -14.51 10.01 1.60
N GLU A 16 -15.54 9.28 2.02
CA GLU A 16 -16.92 9.75 2.21
C GLU A 16 -17.46 10.54 1.01
N ARG A 17 -17.17 10.05 -0.21
CA ARG A 17 -17.45 10.79 -1.45
C ARG A 17 -18.95 10.90 -1.78
N GLY A 18 -19.80 10.16 -1.09
CA GLY A 18 -21.26 10.16 -1.30
C GLY A 18 -21.69 9.67 -2.69
N LEU A 19 -20.80 9.01 -3.44
CA LEU A 19 -21.10 8.50 -4.78
C LEU A 19 -21.72 7.10 -4.72
N PRO A 20 -22.59 6.75 -5.69
CA PRO A 20 -23.14 5.39 -5.79
C PRO A 20 -22.02 4.35 -5.89
N LEU A 21 -22.16 3.25 -5.14
CA LEU A 21 -21.26 2.12 -5.26
C LEU A 21 -21.49 1.40 -6.60
N LEU A 22 -20.39 1.05 -7.26
CA LEU A 22 -20.40 0.20 -8.43
C LEU A 22 -20.84 -1.21 -8.04
N LYS A 23 -21.59 -1.87 -8.92
CA LYS A 23 -21.99 -3.25 -8.70
C LYS A 23 -20.75 -4.16 -8.74
N THR A 24 -20.52 -4.86 -7.65
CA THR A 24 -19.49 -5.88 -7.47
C THR A 24 -20.14 -7.27 -7.59
N GLY A 25 -19.35 -8.29 -7.92
CA GLY A 25 -19.86 -9.60 -8.30
C GLY A 25 -20.25 -10.43 -7.09
N ARG A 26 -19.23 -10.88 -6.36
CA ARG A 26 -19.37 -11.79 -5.21
C ARG A 26 -19.18 -11.11 -3.86
N PHE A 27 -18.75 -9.86 -3.86
CA PHE A 27 -18.36 -9.15 -2.66
C PHE A 27 -19.10 -7.83 -2.50
N GLU A 28 -19.33 -7.39 -1.26
CA GLU A 28 -19.91 -6.09 -0.94
C GLU A 28 -19.28 -5.51 0.34
N TYR A 29 -19.20 -4.17 0.42
CA TYR A 29 -18.71 -3.51 1.62
C TYR A 29 -19.83 -3.32 2.64
N ALA A 30 -19.56 -3.61 3.90
CA ALA A 30 -20.48 -3.37 5.01
C ALA A 30 -19.77 -2.71 6.19
N LEU A 31 -20.52 -1.89 6.94
CA LEU A 31 -20.05 -1.25 8.17
C LEU A 31 -20.10 -2.26 9.33
N CYS A 32 -18.99 -2.41 10.03
CA CYS A 32 -18.85 -3.28 11.19
C CYS A 32 -19.14 -2.54 12.50
N GLU A 33 -19.35 -3.31 13.59
CA GLU A 33 -19.69 -2.77 14.91
C GLU A 33 -18.59 -1.87 15.51
N ASP A 34 -17.33 -2.13 15.18
CA ASP A 34 -16.17 -1.36 15.62
C ASP A 34 -15.95 -0.06 14.82
N GLY A 35 -16.84 0.22 13.85
CA GLY A 35 -16.77 1.37 12.96
C GLY A 35 -15.86 1.17 11.73
N SER A 36 -15.23 -0.01 11.58
CA SER A 36 -14.55 -0.35 10.33
C SER A 36 -15.55 -0.63 9.21
N THR A 37 -15.10 -0.53 7.96
CA THR A 37 -15.85 -1.02 6.80
C THR A 37 -15.04 -2.14 6.15
N GLU A 38 -15.62 -3.33 6.12
CA GLU A 38 -14.97 -4.55 5.65
C GLU A 38 -15.68 -5.11 4.42
N LEU A 39 -14.99 -5.98 3.71
CA LEU A 39 -15.53 -6.66 2.55
C LEU A 39 -16.15 -8.00 2.98
N PHE A 40 -17.39 -8.25 2.58
CA PHE A 40 -18.11 -9.49 2.84
C PHE A 40 -18.47 -10.17 1.52
N LEU A 41 -18.68 -11.48 1.57
CA LEU A 41 -19.37 -12.18 0.48
C LEU A 41 -20.82 -11.73 0.43
N ALA A 42 -21.33 -11.45 -0.77
CA ALA A 42 -22.67 -10.92 -0.97
C ALA A 42 -23.74 -11.81 -0.31
N GLY A 43 -24.58 -11.20 0.54
CA GLY A 43 -25.59 -11.91 1.31
C GLY A 43 -25.07 -12.61 2.58
N ARG A 44 -23.86 -12.29 3.03
CA ARG A 44 -23.32 -12.71 4.34
C ARG A 44 -23.01 -11.50 5.21
N GLU A 45 -23.24 -11.66 6.51
CA GLU A 45 -23.06 -10.59 7.50
C GLU A 45 -22.10 -10.99 8.64
N ASN A 46 -21.75 -12.27 8.75
CA ASN A 46 -21.08 -12.80 9.96
C ASN A 46 -19.55 -12.90 9.82
N GLU A 47 -19.03 -13.04 8.61
CA GLU A 47 -17.61 -13.32 8.38
C GLU A 47 -17.10 -12.53 7.17
N SER A 48 -16.07 -11.72 7.41
CA SER A 48 -15.44 -10.86 6.42
C SER A 48 -14.45 -11.64 5.54
N PHE A 49 -14.08 -11.05 4.41
CA PHE A 49 -13.05 -11.55 3.50
C PHE A 49 -11.66 -11.66 4.17
N THR A 50 -11.39 -10.84 5.18
CA THR A 50 -10.12 -10.84 5.93
C THR A 50 -10.10 -11.85 7.07
N ASP A 51 -11.25 -12.19 7.64
CA ASP A 51 -11.32 -12.96 8.89
C ASP A 51 -11.66 -14.43 8.73
N TRP A 52 -12.08 -14.89 7.54
CA TRP A 52 -12.48 -16.30 7.36
C TRP A 52 -11.37 -17.33 7.59
N THR A 53 -10.10 -16.91 7.59
CA THR A 53 -8.93 -17.75 7.89
C THR A 53 -8.47 -17.64 9.34
N SER A 54 -9.13 -16.83 10.18
CA SER A 54 -8.66 -16.50 11.54
C SER A 54 -8.42 -17.73 12.41
N ASP A 55 -9.34 -18.69 12.39
CA ASP A 55 -9.24 -19.96 13.14
C ASP A 55 -8.33 -21.01 12.46
N LEU A 56 -7.86 -20.75 11.24
CA LEU A 56 -7.00 -21.63 10.46
C LEU A 56 -5.51 -21.27 10.55
N ARG A 57 -5.18 -20.14 11.20
CA ARG A 57 -3.82 -19.62 11.24
C ARG A 57 -2.87 -20.58 11.97
N PRO A 58 -1.63 -20.74 11.47
CA PRO A 58 -0.63 -21.52 12.18
C PRO A 58 -0.37 -20.88 13.56
N ALA A 59 -0.31 -21.71 14.59
CA ALA A 59 -0.01 -21.23 15.94
C ALA A 59 1.41 -20.66 16.01
N ASP A 60 1.56 -19.54 16.73
CA ASP A 60 2.83 -18.83 16.83
C ASP A 60 3.92 -19.73 17.47
N PRO A 61 5.02 -20.02 16.77
CA PRO A 61 6.10 -20.87 17.24
C PRO A 61 6.88 -20.29 18.42
N HIS A 62 6.81 -18.97 18.66
CA HIS A 62 7.44 -18.34 19.82
C HIS A 62 6.64 -18.55 21.10
N TYR A 63 5.34 -18.82 21.01
CA TYR A 63 4.45 -18.99 22.15
C TYR A 63 3.88 -20.40 22.28
N THR A 64 4.12 -21.28 21.31
CA THR A 64 3.63 -22.66 21.33
C THR A 64 4.71 -23.66 20.96
N ASP A 65 4.70 -24.82 21.64
CA ASP A 65 5.59 -25.92 21.29
C ASP A 65 5.24 -26.45 19.89
N THR A 66 6.18 -26.31 18.96
CA THR A 66 6.07 -26.77 17.58
C THR A 66 6.64 -28.16 17.36
N THR A 67 7.13 -28.83 18.41
CA THR A 67 7.69 -30.18 18.32
C THR A 67 6.64 -31.14 17.75
N GLY A 68 6.92 -31.69 16.56
CA GLY A 68 6.03 -32.62 15.86
C GLY A 68 4.92 -31.96 15.03
N ARG A 69 4.88 -30.63 14.92
CA ARG A 69 4.00 -29.91 13.99
C ARG A 69 4.67 -29.79 12.63
N ALA A 70 3.86 -29.88 11.57
CA ALA A 70 4.27 -29.65 10.19
C ALA A 70 3.35 -28.61 9.56
N PRO A 71 3.84 -27.82 8.59
CA PRO A 71 3.00 -26.94 7.80
C PRO A 71 1.81 -27.66 7.17
N VAL A 72 0.68 -26.97 7.03
CA VAL A 72 -0.55 -27.55 6.46
C VAL A 72 -0.32 -28.07 5.03
N LEU A 73 0.56 -27.40 4.28
CA LEU A 73 0.94 -27.78 2.92
C LEU A 73 2.32 -28.48 2.82
N ALA A 74 2.84 -29.04 3.91
CA ALA A 74 4.17 -29.67 3.93
C ALA A 74 4.37 -30.77 2.87
N SER A 75 3.30 -31.47 2.48
CA SER A 75 3.35 -32.50 1.42
C SER A 75 3.65 -31.93 0.03
N ARG A 76 3.27 -30.67 -0.23
CA ARG A 76 3.47 -29.96 -1.50
C ARG A 76 4.70 -29.04 -1.45
N PHE A 77 4.95 -28.43 -0.30
CA PHE A 77 6.05 -27.51 -0.06
C PHE A 77 6.96 -28.05 1.06
N GLY A 78 7.65 -29.16 0.78
CA GLY A 78 8.47 -29.86 1.79
C GLY A 78 9.67 -29.09 2.32
N GLN A 79 10.02 -27.97 1.69
CA GLN A 79 11.04 -27.02 2.13
C GLN A 79 10.52 -25.96 3.11
N LEU A 80 9.21 -25.89 3.32
CA LEU A 80 8.57 -24.93 4.23
C LEU A 80 8.56 -25.51 5.64
N ASP A 81 8.93 -24.70 6.63
CA ASP A 81 8.75 -25.00 8.05
C ASP A 81 7.57 -24.20 8.63
N VAL A 82 7.25 -24.45 9.90
CA VAL A 82 6.08 -23.82 10.57
C VAL A 82 6.20 -22.29 10.58
N TYR A 83 7.42 -21.77 10.74
CA TYR A 83 7.65 -20.32 10.73
C TYR A 83 7.47 -19.72 9.33
N GLY A 84 8.01 -20.36 8.29
CA GLY A 84 7.81 -19.93 6.90
C GLY A 84 6.33 -19.96 6.50
N GLU A 85 5.55 -20.92 7.00
CA GLU A 85 4.09 -20.94 6.81
C GLU A 85 3.40 -19.74 7.50
N GLN A 86 3.81 -19.39 8.73
CA GLN A 86 3.29 -18.21 9.43
C GLN A 86 3.61 -16.91 8.68
N VAL A 87 4.82 -16.80 8.12
CA VAL A 87 5.23 -15.65 7.31
C VAL A 87 4.37 -15.52 6.04
N LEU A 88 4.05 -16.64 5.39
CA LEU A 88 3.15 -16.66 4.24
C LEU A 88 1.69 -16.33 4.61
N ASP A 89 1.20 -16.86 5.73
CA ASP A 89 -0.13 -16.53 6.28
C ASP A 89 -0.24 -15.02 6.60
N TYR A 90 0.81 -14.45 7.18
CA TYR A 90 0.90 -13.02 7.41
C TYR A 90 0.82 -12.19 6.12
N LEU A 91 1.52 -12.59 5.05
CA LEU A 91 1.43 -11.90 3.76
C LEU A 91 0.02 -12.02 3.17
N LEU A 92 -0.62 -13.18 3.30
CA LEU A 92 -2.00 -13.41 2.86
C LEU A 92 -2.95 -12.43 3.57
N LEU A 93 -2.84 -12.34 4.89
CA LEU A 93 -3.62 -11.40 5.70
C LEU A 93 -3.37 -9.95 5.28
N THR A 94 -2.10 -9.58 5.09
CA THR A 94 -1.68 -8.23 4.67
C THR A 94 -2.30 -7.83 3.34
N ILE A 95 -2.27 -8.75 2.36
CA ILE A 95 -2.89 -8.53 1.06
C ILE A 95 -4.39 -8.36 1.22
N ASN A 96 -5.07 -9.27 1.91
CA ASN A 96 -6.52 -9.21 2.06
C ASN A 96 -6.99 -7.98 2.86
N ALA A 97 -6.26 -7.58 3.90
CA ALA A 97 -6.53 -6.39 4.73
C ALA A 97 -6.34 -5.05 4.00
N THR A 98 -5.90 -5.08 2.75
CA THR A 98 -5.82 -3.87 1.91
C THR A 98 -7.21 -3.35 1.52
N THR A 99 -8.23 -4.23 1.46
CA THR A 99 -9.63 -3.81 1.24
C THR A 99 -10.31 -3.28 2.49
N SER A 100 -9.72 -3.43 3.68
CA SER A 100 -10.29 -2.97 4.94
C SER A 100 -10.16 -1.46 5.12
N ILE A 101 -11.24 -0.82 5.59
CA ILE A 101 -11.25 0.60 6.00
C ILE A 101 -11.36 0.62 7.51
N VAL A 102 -10.25 0.86 8.19
CA VAL A 102 -10.20 0.96 9.65
C VAL A 102 -10.43 2.40 10.10
N PRO A 103 -11.04 2.64 11.28
CA PRO A 103 -11.13 3.97 11.86
C PRO A 103 -9.73 4.61 12.04
N ILE A 104 -9.57 5.83 11.55
CA ILE A 104 -8.30 6.55 11.62
C ILE A 104 -8.13 7.21 12.98
N HIS A 105 -6.96 7.02 13.58
CA HIS A 105 -6.52 7.66 14.82
C HIS A 105 -5.02 8.02 14.72
N PRO A 106 -4.49 8.87 15.64
CA PRO A 106 -3.11 9.35 15.54
C PRO A 106 -2.04 8.26 15.42
N TYR A 107 -2.27 7.08 16.02
CA TYR A 107 -1.31 5.96 15.97
C TYR A 107 -1.34 5.12 14.69
N ASN A 108 -2.36 5.21 13.82
CA ASN A 108 -2.45 4.40 12.60
C ASN A 108 -2.50 5.24 11.31
N VAL A 109 -2.73 6.54 11.38
CA VAL A 109 -2.90 7.41 10.21
C VAL A 109 -1.73 7.34 9.22
N MET A 110 -0.50 7.25 9.73
CA MET A 110 0.69 7.14 8.90
C MET A 110 0.78 5.78 8.19
N ASN A 111 0.50 4.70 8.92
CA ASN A 111 0.48 3.34 8.38
C ASN A 111 -0.61 3.19 7.32
N ASP A 112 -1.81 3.68 7.59
CA ASP A 112 -2.92 3.70 6.64
C ASP A 112 -2.53 4.42 5.34
N ARG A 113 -1.93 5.61 5.43
CA ARG A 113 -1.44 6.35 4.26
C ARG A 113 -0.38 5.57 3.48
N MET A 114 0.63 5.02 4.15
CA MET A 114 1.69 4.24 3.50
C MET A 114 1.13 2.99 2.82
N LYS A 115 0.24 2.24 3.49
CA LYS A 115 -0.43 1.06 2.94
C LYS A 115 -1.08 1.38 1.59
N HIS A 116 -1.91 2.42 1.56
CA HIS A 116 -2.66 2.78 0.35
C HIS A 116 -1.79 3.35 -0.75
N TYR A 117 -0.85 4.23 -0.41
CA TYR A 117 0.07 4.78 -1.37
C TYR A 117 0.91 3.67 -2.01
N CYS A 118 1.54 2.81 -1.22
CA CYS A 118 2.39 1.75 -1.70
C CYS A 118 1.63 0.71 -2.52
N PHE A 119 0.44 0.28 -2.08
CA PHE A 119 -0.39 -0.63 -2.87
C PHE A 119 -0.78 -0.02 -4.23
N PHE A 120 -1.15 1.26 -4.25
CA PHE A 120 -1.45 1.97 -5.49
C PHE A 120 -0.21 2.05 -6.41
N GLN A 121 0.97 2.38 -5.88
CA GLN A 121 2.20 2.49 -6.69
C GLN A 121 2.69 1.12 -7.20
N LEU A 122 2.49 0.05 -6.44
CA LEU A 122 2.78 -1.32 -6.92
C LEU A 122 1.91 -1.69 -8.15
N ALA A 123 0.69 -1.15 -8.25
CA ALA A 123 -0.11 -1.29 -9.47
C ALA A 123 0.45 -0.51 -10.68
N GLN A 124 1.38 0.44 -10.47
CA GLN A 124 1.91 1.31 -11.51
C GLN A 124 3.31 0.89 -11.99
N TRP A 125 4.13 0.26 -11.14
CA TRP A 125 5.59 0.17 -11.35
C TRP A 125 5.99 -0.45 -12.69
N ALA A 126 5.26 -1.50 -13.12
CA ALA A 126 5.54 -2.23 -14.36
C ALA A 126 5.36 -1.37 -15.62
N TYR A 127 4.66 -0.23 -15.48
CA TYR A 127 4.32 0.66 -16.58
C TYR A 127 5.22 1.90 -16.69
N LEU A 128 6.22 2.04 -15.83
CA LEU A 128 7.09 3.22 -15.76
C LEU A 128 8.15 3.23 -16.88
N SER A 129 7.78 3.52 -18.12
CA SER A 129 8.71 3.46 -19.26
C SER A 129 9.86 4.47 -19.19
N MET A 130 9.70 5.56 -18.42
CA MET A 130 10.70 6.62 -18.29
C MET A 130 11.88 6.28 -17.36
N LEU A 131 11.76 5.23 -16.55
CA LEU A 131 12.80 4.80 -15.61
C LEU A 131 13.60 3.61 -16.15
N SER A 132 14.88 3.54 -15.79
CA SER A 132 15.70 2.35 -16.03
C SER A 132 15.19 1.14 -15.23
N ASP A 133 15.57 -0.06 -15.64
CA ASP A 133 15.11 -1.28 -14.98
C ASP A 133 15.64 -1.38 -13.54
N GLU A 134 16.85 -0.88 -13.28
CA GLU A 134 17.41 -0.76 -11.93
C GLU A 134 16.60 0.19 -11.05
N GLN A 135 16.20 1.35 -11.58
CA GLN A 135 15.37 2.32 -10.86
C GLN A 135 13.97 1.77 -10.57
N LYS A 136 13.36 1.06 -11.53
CA LYS A 136 12.06 0.39 -11.33
C LYS A 136 12.15 -0.66 -10.24
N ALA A 137 13.18 -1.50 -10.27
CA ALA A 137 13.39 -2.55 -9.27
C ALA A 137 13.56 -1.92 -7.88
N GLY A 138 14.40 -0.88 -7.76
CA GLY A 138 14.60 -0.16 -6.50
C GLY A 138 13.31 0.44 -5.94
N LEU A 139 12.48 1.08 -6.77
CA LEU A 139 11.19 1.62 -6.34
C LEU A 139 10.17 0.54 -6.00
N ARG A 140 10.09 -0.54 -6.78
CA ARG A 140 9.21 -1.67 -6.47
C ARG A 140 9.56 -2.25 -5.10
N ASP A 141 10.84 -2.49 -4.85
CA ASP A 141 11.30 -3.06 -3.58
C ASP A 141 11.05 -2.06 -2.42
N PHE A 142 11.25 -0.76 -2.66
CA PHE A 142 10.91 0.30 -1.71
C PHE A 142 9.42 0.33 -1.36
N PHE A 143 8.53 0.36 -2.38
CA PHE A 143 7.10 0.38 -2.15
C PHE A 143 6.60 -0.90 -1.48
N PHE A 144 7.11 -2.06 -1.88
CA PHE A 144 6.73 -3.33 -1.27
C PHE A 144 7.18 -3.42 0.19
N TRP A 145 8.39 -2.99 0.51
CA TRP A 145 8.87 -2.95 1.90
C TRP A 145 7.95 -2.09 2.78
N PHE A 146 7.58 -0.89 2.31
CA PHE A 146 6.68 -0.01 3.05
C PHE A 146 5.24 -0.51 3.14
N TYR A 147 4.79 -1.23 2.11
CA TYR A 147 3.49 -1.89 2.12
C TYR A 147 3.41 -2.94 3.23
N LEU A 148 4.46 -3.76 3.43
CA LEU A 148 4.55 -4.69 4.56
C LEU A 148 4.71 -3.96 5.89
N TYR A 149 5.59 -2.95 5.95
CA TYR A 149 5.86 -2.17 7.16
C TYR A 149 4.62 -1.47 7.71
N ALA A 150 3.69 -1.09 6.85
CA ALA A 150 2.42 -0.47 7.25
C ALA A 150 1.48 -1.41 8.02
N HIS A 151 1.79 -2.70 8.12
CA HIS A 151 1.03 -3.69 8.83
C HIS A 151 1.79 -4.18 10.08
N PRO A 152 1.11 -4.74 11.10
CA PRO A 152 1.79 -5.22 12.31
C PRO A 152 2.73 -6.38 11.97
N VAL A 153 4.04 -6.12 11.94
CA VAL A 153 5.04 -7.07 11.41
C VAL A 153 6.31 -7.06 12.25
N ASN A 154 6.97 -8.22 12.36
CA ASN A 154 8.31 -8.28 12.92
C ASN A 154 9.37 -7.92 11.83
N GLY A 155 10.59 -7.58 12.24
CA GLY A 155 11.64 -7.20 11.29
C GLY A 155 12.00 -8.30 10.29
N GLU A 156 11.93 -9.57 10.70
CA GLU A 156 12.28 -10.71 9.84
C GLU A 156 11.28 -10.91 8.69
N THR A 157 9.99 -10.70 8.94
CA THR A 157 8.94 -10.82 7.93
C THR A 157 9.03 -9.74 6.85
N LEU A 158 9.62 -8.57 7.15
CA LEU A 158 9.87 -7.53 6.14
C LEU A 158 10.88 -7.96 5.06
N ASP A 159 11.81 -8.85 5.41
CA ASP A 159 12.86 -9.33 4.51
C ASP A 159 12.59 -10.76 3.99
N ALA A 160 11.47 -11.37 4.39
CA ALA A 160 11.13 -12.75 4.06
C ALA A 160 10.62 -12.93 2.62
N PHE A 161 10.36 -11.85 1.90
CA PHE A 161 9.88 -11.87 0.53
C PHE A 161 10.76 -11.02 -0.39
N SER A 162 10.96 -11.51 -1.60
CA SER A 162 11.70 -10.80 -2.63
C SER A 162 11.06 -11.03 -3.99
N PHE A 163 11.36 -10.17 -4.96
CA PHE A 163 10.90 -10.37 -6.33
C PHE A 163 11.94 -11.11 -7.18
N ARG A 164 11.46 -12.08 -7.98
CA ARG A 164 12.22 -12.71 -9.06
C ARG A 164 11.55 -12.37 -10.39
N GLY A 165 12.08 -11.36 -11.07
CA GLY A 165 11.33 -10.74 -12.17
C GLY A 165 10.07 -10.07 -11.62
N PRO A 166 8.87 -10.30 -12.19
CA PRO A 166 7.61 -9.79 -11.64
C PRO A 166 7.05 -10.65 -10.50
N ASP A 167 7.52 -11.89 -10.33
CA ASP A 167 6.95 -12.82 -9.36
C ASP A 167 7.47 -12.53 -7.94
N LEU A 168 6.56 -12.50 -6.97
CA LEU A 168 6.90 -12.45 -5.56
C LEU A 168 7.18 -13.86 -5.05
N ILE A 169 8.31 -14.03 -4.37
CA ILE A 169 8.75 -15.31 -3.80
C ILE A 169 9.04 -15.18 -2.32
N HIS A 170 8.80 -16.25 -1.56
CA HIS A 170 9.35 -16.40 -0.22
C HIS A 170 10.87 -16.61 -0.33
N THR A 171 11.66 -15.66 0.16
CA THR A 171 13.10 -15.54 -0.09
C THR A 171 13.86 -16.81 0.28
N MET A 172 13.55 -17.38 1.45
CA MET A 172 14.28 -18.53 1.99
C MET A 172 14.03 -19.83 1.20
N THR A 173 12.80 -20.04 0.72
CA THR A 173 12.39 -21.31 0.12
C THR A 173 12.26 -21.25 -1.41
N GLY A 174 12.24 -20.05 -1.99
CA GLY A 174 11.98 -19.82 -3.40
C GLY A 174 10.57 -20.15 -3.87
N ILE A 175 9.63 -20.39 -2.93
CA ILE A 175 8.22 -20.66 -3.25
C ILE A 175 7.60 -19.39 -3.82
N ARG A 176 6.94 -19.49 -4.97
CA ARG A 176 6.13 -18.39 -5.53
C ARG A 176 4.90 -18.19 -4.65
N VAL A 177 4.66 -16.96 -4.23
CA VAL A 177 3.54 -16.63 -3.32
C VAL A 177 2.20 -17.01 -3.96
N GLN A 178 2.05 -16.75 -5.26
CA GLN A 178 0.85 -17.16 -6.02
C GLN A 178 0.58 -18.67 -5.91
N ASP A 179 1.61 -19.50 -6.08
CA ASP A 179 1.46 -20.96 -6.05
C ASP A 179 1.07 -21.46 -4.65
N TYR A 180 1.61 -20.81 -3.61
CA TYR A 180 1.27 -21.11 -2.22
C TYR A 180 -0.17 -20.68 -1.90
N PHE A 181 -0.57 -19.44 -2.21
CA PHE A 181 -1.94 -18.97 -1.94
C PHE A 181 -3.00 -19.77 -2.67
N ALA A 182 -2.78 -20.12 -3.94
CA ALA A 182 -3.69 -21.00 -4.66
C ALA A 182 -3.83 -22.35 -3.95
N ALA A 183 -2.70 -22.98 -3.61
CA ALA A 183 -2.69 -24.27 -2.92
C ALA A 183 -3.32 -24.23 -1.52
N TYR A 184 -3.14 -23.13 -0.78
CA TYR A 184 -3.73 -22.90 0.54
C TYR A 184 -5.25 -22.90 0.47
N HIS A 185 -5.83 -22.09 -0.41
CA HIS A 185 -7.27 -22.04 -0.58
C HIS A 185 -7.83 -23.36 -1.13
N ASP A 186 -7.16 -23.96 -2.11
CA ASP A 186 -7.53 -25.27 -2.65
C ASP A 186 -7.58 -26.33 -1.53
N HIS A 187 -6.60 -26.34 -0.63
CA HIS A 187 -6.55 -27.30 0.47
C HIS A 187 -7.80 -27.21 1.36
N TYR A 188 -8.17 -26.01 1.80
CA TYR A 188 -9.35 -25.83 2.67
C TYR A 188 -10.67 -26.03 1.92
N ALA A 189 -10.75 -25.71 0.63
CA ALA A 189 -11.93 -26.01 -0.19
C ALA A 189 -12.13 -27.53 -0.36
N HIS A 190 -11.07 -28.30 -0.63
CA HIS A 190 -11.14 -29.75 -0.83
C HIS A 190 -11.34 -30.53 0.47
N HIS A 191 -10.74 -30.06 1.57
CA HIS A 191 -10.84 -30.69 2.89
C HIS A 191 -11.90 -30.03 3.78
N HIS A 192 -12.82 -29.27 3.20
CA HIS A 192 -13.82 -28.47 3.92
C HIS A 192 -14.52 -29.21 5.06
N THR A 193 -14.96 -30.46 4.81
CA THR A 193 -15.63 -31.29 5.83
C THR A 193 -14.76 -31.60 7.04
N ALA A 194 -13.43 -31.68 6.89
CA ALA A 194 -12.51 -31.93 7.98
C ALA A 194 -12.27 -30.70 8.88
N TYR A 195 -12.63 -29.51 8.39
CA TYR A 195 -12.47 -28.23 9.08
C TYR A 195 -13.83 -27.55 9.32
N ASN A 196 -14.93 -28.29 9.30
CA ASN A 196 -16.29 -27.75 9.43
C ASN A 196 -16.54 -26.96 10.73
N ASP A 197 -15.77 -27.26 11.79
CA ASP A 197 -15.84 -26.56 13.07
C ASP A 197 -15.10 -25.20 13.04
N CYS A 198 -14.23 -24.97 12.04
CA CYS A 198 -13.42 -23.75 11.89
C CYS A 198 -13.71 -22.99 10.58
N LEU A 199 -14.41 -23.59 9.61
CA LEU A 199 -14.76 -22.99 8.33
C LEU A 199 -16.25 -22.68 8.24
N THR A 200 -16.60 -21.40 8.16
CA THR A 200 -17.99 -21.01 7.88
C THR A 200 -18.28 -20.84 6.38
N LEU A 201 -17.23 -20.58 5.59
CA LEU A 201 -17.33 -20.48 4.13
C LEU A 201 -17.53 -21.83 3.45
N SER A 202 -18.39 -21.89 2.44
CA SER A 202 -18.49 -23.03 1.53
C SER A 202 -17.27 -23.12 0.60
N PRO A 203 -17.00 -24.29 -0.02
CA PRO A 203 -15.89 -24.41 -0.97
C PRO A 203 -15.91 -23.37 -2.11
N GLN A 204 -17.09 -23.07 -2.67
CA GLN A 204 -17.21 -22.07 -3.75
C GLN A 204 -16.93 -20.64 -3.30
N GLU A 205 -17.17 -20.35 -2.02
CA GLU A 205 -16.86 -19.06 -1.41
C GLU A 205 -15.37 -18.95 -1.11
N ILE A 206 -14.72 -20.03 -0.64
CA ILE A 206 -13.26 -20.10 -0.48
C ILE A 206 -12.57 -19.88 -1.84
N GLU A 207 -13.09 -20.49 -2.92
CA GLU A 207 -12.62 -20.25 -4.28
C GLU A 207 -12.80 -18.78 -4.71
N ALA A 208 -13.90 -18.12 -4.31
CA ALA A 208 -14.09 -16.70 -4.56
C ALA A 208 -13.04 -15.84 -3.84
N CYS A 209 -12.79 -16.14 -2.56
CA CYS A 209 -11.76 -15.48 -1.76
C CYS A 209 -10.36 -15.68 -2.37
N CYS A 210 -10.05 -16.89 -2.84
CA CYS A 210 -8.82 -17.19 -3.58
C CYS A 210 -8.69 -16.28 -4.81
N GLY A 211 -9.74 -16.21 -5.63
CA GLY A 211 -9.76 -15.39 -6.84
C GLY A 211 -9.53 -13.90 -6.58
N LEU A 212 -10.06 -13.35 -5.49
CA LEU A 212 -9.80 -11.95 -5.11
C LEU A 212 -8.39 -11.78 -4.55
N THR A 213 -7.94 -12.65 -3.64
CA THR A 213 -6.59 -12.64 -3.06
C THR A 213 -5.53 -12.65 -4.17
N LEU A 214 -5.69 -13.51 -5.18
CA LEU A 214 -4.75 -13.61 -6.31
C LEU A 214 -4.79 -12.37 -7.20
N GLN A 215 -5.96 -11.76 -7.45
CA GLN A 215 -6.03 -10.47 -8.17
C GLN A 215 -5.31 -9.34 -7.41
N MET A 216 -5.39 -9.33 -6.07
CA MET A 216 -4.67 -8.36 -5.24
C MET A 216 -3.16 -8.62 -5.22
N LEU A 217 -2.74 -9.89 -5.21
CA LEU A 217 -1.33 -10.25 -5.40
C LEU A 217 -0.81 -9.79 -6.76
N GLU A 218 -1.60 -9.91 -7.83
CA GLU A 218 -1.23 -9.39 -9.15
C GLU A 218 -1.01 -7.87 -9.14
N VAL A 219 -1.70 -7.11 -8.29
CA VAL A 219 -1.41 -5.68 -8.07
C VAL A 219 -0.04 -5.51 -7.43
N VAL A 220 0.24 -6.24 -6.35
CA VAL A 220 1.53 -6.19 -5.65
C VAL A 220 2.69 -6.54 -6.59
N GLU A 221 2.48 -7.52 -7.47
CA GLU A 221 3.44 -7.98 -8.48
C GLU A 221 3.48 -7.11 -9.75
N GLY A 222 2.64 -6.08 -9.87
CA GLY A 222 2.53 -5.23 -11.06
C GLY A 222 2.10 -5.97 -12.33
N ARG A 223 1.43 -7.12 -12.17
CA ARG A 223 0.87 -7.93 -13.27
C ARG A 223 -0.59 -7.60 -13.56
N SER A 224 -1.24 -6.81 -12.71
CA SER A 224 -2.61 -6.32 -12.91
C SER A 224 -2.65 -5.15 -13.91
N SER A 225 -3.86 -4.77 -14.33
CA SER A 225 -4.09 -3.43 -14.87
C SER A 225 -3.78 -2.37 -13.82
N ARG A 226 -3.35 -1.18 -14.27
CA ARG A 226 -3.15 -0.02 -13.39
C ARG A 226 -4.41 0.28 -12.59
N LEU A 227 -4.28 0.41 -11.28
CA LEU A 227 -5.30 1.03 -10.45
C LEU A 227 -5.40 2.52 -10.80
N LYS A 228 -6.59 3.07 -10.65
CA LYS A 228 -6.85 4.49 -10.93
C LYS A 228 -7.64 5.10 -9.79
N LEU A 229 -7.19 6.25 -9.33
CA LEU A 229 -7.97 7.14 -8.50
C LEU A 229 -9.15 7.68 -9.32
N PRO A 230 -10.39 7.58 -8.81
CA PRO A 230 -11.58 8.07 -9.48
C PRO A 230 -11.52 9.55 -9.88
N PRO A 231 -12.21 9.94 -10.98
CA PRO A 231 -12.32 11.34 -11.38
C PRO A 231 -13.05 12.18 -10.33
N GLU A 232 -12.65 13.44 -10.19
CA GLU A 232 -13.26 14.46 -9.33
C GLU A 232 -13.14 15.82 -10.01
N ALA A 233 -14.24 16.58 -10.02
CA ALA A 233 -14.32 17.84 -10.74
C ALA A 233 -13.33 18.87 -10.16
N GLY A 234 -12.51 19.47 -11.03
CA GLY A 234 -11.49 20.44 -10.64
C GLY A 234 -10.20 19.83 -10.11
N LEU A 235 -10.06 18.50 -10.11
CA LEU A 235 -8.83 17.78 -9.77
C LEU A 235 -8.24 17.01 -10.96
N GLU A 236 -8.76 17.21 -12.17
CA GLU A 236 -8.37 16.47 -13.36
C GLU A 236 -6.86 16.55 -13.69
N PRO A 237 -6.19 17.72 -13.58
CA PRO A 237 -4.75 17.80 -13.79
C PRO A 237 -3.96 16.97 -12.78
N ALA A 238 -4.31 17.08 -11.49
CA ALA A 238 -3.66 16.33 -10.42
C ALA A 238 -3.85 14.82 -10.57
N LEU A 239 -5.09 14.38 -10.80
CA LEU A 239 -5.43 12.98 -11.00
C LEU A 239 -4.74 12.38 -12.23
N ARG A 240 -4.52 13.17 -13.27
CA ARG A 240 -3.76 12.73 -14.44
C ARG A 240 -2.31 12.41 -14.07
N LEU A 241 -1.66 13.32 -13.34
CA LEU A 241 -0.28 13.12 -12.88
C LEU A 241 -0.16 11.94 -11.89
N ILE A 242 -1.17 11.69 -11.05
CA ILE A 242 -1.15 10.55 -10.11
C ILE A 242 -1.41 9.22 -10.83
N ASN A 243 -2.45 9.15 -11.67
CA ASN A 243 -2.87 7.92 -12.33
C ASN A 243 -1.92 7.47 -13.46
N GLN A 244 -1.00 8.35 -13.86
CA GLN A 244 -0.02 8.09 -14.90
C GLN A 244 1.36 8.62 -14.47
N ALA A 245 2.10 7.81 -13.74
CA ALA A 245 3.41 8.20 -13.23
C ALA A 245 4.43 8.57 -14.33
N ASP A 246 4.37 7.97 -15.52
CA ASP A 246 5.16 8.41 -16.67
C ASP A 246 4.81 9.83 -17.13
N GLU A 247 3.54 10.24 -17.06
CA GLU A 247 3.15 11.61 -17.39
C GLU A 247 3.66 12.58 -16.32
N PHE A 248 3.67 12.19 -15.04
CA PHE A 248 4.31 12.96 -13.97
C PHE A 248 5.81 13.15 -14.22
N LEU A 249 6.54 12.07 -14.49
CA LEU A 249 7.97 12.11 -14.79
C LEU A 249 8.26 12.96 -16.03
N ALA A 250 7.49 12.80 -17.10
CA ALA A 250 7.65 13.58 -18.33
C ALA A 250 7.33 15.06 -18.12
N ALA A 251 6.29 15.39 -17.36
CA ALA A 251 5.94 16.77 -17.02
C ALA A 251 7.05 17.42 -16.18
N TYR A 252 7.56 16.71 -15.17
CA TYR A 252 8.64 17.19 -14.31
C TYR A 252 9.94 17.44 -15.09
N ALA A 253 10.34 16.48 -15.94
CA ALA A 253 11.54 16.61 -16.77
C ALA A 253 11.44 17.73 -17.82
N ARG A 254 10.23 17.99 -18.34
CA ARG A 254 9.98 19.07 -19.31
C ARG A 254 9.97 20.43 -18.64
N ASN A 255 9.21 20.58 -17.55
CA ASN A 255 9.02 21.83 -16.84
C ASN A 255 8.53 21.57 -15.40
N ARG A 256 9.46 21.58 -14.45
CA ARG A 256 9.19 21.37 -13.02
C ARG A 256 8.11 22.33 -12.48
N SER A 257 8.11 23.57 -12.95
CA SER A 257 7.14 24.60 -12.55
C SER A 257 5.69 24.24 -12.90
N GLU A 258 5.46 23.42 -13.94
CA GLU A 258 4.11 22.95 -14.29
C GLU A 258 3.58 21.97 -13.22
N VAL A 259 4.45 21.09 -12.72
CA VAL A 259 4.11 20.13 -11.65
C VAL A 259 3.89 20.88 -10.33
N PHE A 260 4.77 21.83 -9.99
CA PHE A 260 4.62 22.64 -8.79
C PHE A 260 3.40 23.56 -8.83
N GLY A 261 3.09 24.15 -9.99
CA GLY A 261 1.84 24.89 -10.21
C GLY A 261 0.60 24.01 -10.03
N CYS A 262 0.61 22.79 -10.57
CA CYS A 262 -0.49 21.83 -10.36
C CYS A 262 -0.67 21.49 -8.87
N LEU A 263 0.42 21.32 -8.12
CA LEU A 263 0.38 21.10 -6.67
C LEU A 263 -0.22 22.32 -5.94
N GLN A 264 0.22 23.54 -6.28
CA GLN A 264 -0.29 24.79 -5.73
C GLN A 264 -1.80 24.95 -5.98
N ASP A 265 -2.26 24.74 -7.21
CA ASP A 265 -3.66 24.86 -7.58
C ASP A 265 -4.53 23.83 -6.84
N THR A 266 -4.00 22.62 -6.61
CA THR A 266 -4.69 21.57 -5.86
C THR A 266 -4.86 21.94 -4.38
N LEU A 267 -3.81 22.49 -3.77
CA LEU A 267 -3.77 22.93 -2.36
C LEU A 267 -4.63 24.16 -2.08
N THR A 268 -4.72 25.10 -3.02
CA THR A 268 -5.40 26.40 -2.83
C THR A 268 -6.86 26.41 -3.27
N GLY A 269 -7.36 25.34 -3.90
CA GLY A 269 -8.74 25.24 -4.35
C GLY A 269 -9.81 25.21 -3.23
N VAL A 270 -11.00 25.72 -3.53
CA VAL A 270 -12.19 25.82 -2.65
C VAL A 270 -12.77 24.43 -2.29
N PRO A 271 -13.58 24.34 -1.20
CA PRO A 271 -13.15 23.88 0.12
C PRO A 271 -12.59 22.45 0.10
N SER A 272 -11.66 22.17 1.02
CA SER A 272 -11.01 20.87 1.07
C SER A 272 -11.95 19.75 1.52
N THR A 273 -11.95 18.64 0.76
CA THR A 273 -12.65 17.40 1.07
C THR A 273 -11.63 16.31 1.45
N PRO A 274 -12.02 15.24 2.18
CA PRO A 274 -11.12 14.15 2.50
C PRO A 274 -10.43 13.55 1.26
N TYR A 275 -11.17 13.45 0.15
CA TYR A 275 -10.61 12.97 -1.12
C TYR A 275 -9.60 13.96 -1.72
N ARG A 276 -9.87 15.27 -1.71
CA ARG A 276 -8.90 16.27 -2.17
C ARG A 276 -7.62 16.21 -1.34
N GLU A 277 -7.72 16.09 -0.01
CA GLU A 277 -6.55 15.94 0.86
C GLU A 277 -5.73 14.70 0.51
N HIS A 278 -6.39 13.59 0.20
CA HIS A 278 -5.74 12.39 -0.30
C HIS A 278 -5.02 12.63 -1.64
N ILE A 279 -5.65 13.32 -2.60
CA ILE A 279 -5.02 13.68 -3.89
C ILE A 279 -3.76 14.52 -3.67
N ILE A 280 -3.79 15.49 -2.76
CA ILE A 280 -2.61 16.30 -2.43
C ILE A 280 -1.49 15.41 -1.88
N SER A 281 -1.80 14.55 -0.89
CA SER A 281 -0.83 13.60 -0.34
C SER A 281 -0.25 12.68 -1.43
N MET A 282 -1.07 12.19 -2.36
CA MET A 282 -0.60 11.34 -3.47
C MET A 282 0.39 12.07 -4.39
N LEU A 283 0.12 13.33 -4.74
CA LEU A 283 1.05 14.15 -5.54
C LEU A 283 2.36 14.41 -4.81
N LEU A 284 2.30 14.77 -3.52
CA LEU A 284 3.49 15.00 -2.69
C LEU A 284 4.34 13.74 -2.58
N HIS A 285 3.72 12.59 -2.30
CA HIS A 285 4.44 11.34 -2.21
C HIS A 285 5.00 10.87 -3.56
N ASN A 286 4.33 11.17 -4.68
CA ASN A 286 4.91 10.96 -6.02
C ASN A 286 6.18 11.80 -6.21
N TYR A 287 6.18 13.06 -5.80
CA TYR A 287 7.40 13.87 -5.85
C TYR A 287 8.51 13.30 -4.94
N VAL A 288 8.18 12.90 -3.71
CA VAL A 288 9.15 12.25 -2.80
C VAL A 288 9.73 10.97 -3.43
N CYS A 289 8.88 10.06 -3.91
CA CYS A 289 9.31 8.73 -4.32
C CYS A 289 9.88 8.69 -5.74
N TYR A 290 9.40 9.53 -6.66
CA TYR A 290 9.87 9.53 -8.04
C TYR A 290 10.98 10.55 -8.32
N ILE A 291 11.12 11.59 -7.49
CA ILE A 291 12.15 12.62 -7.66
C ILE A 291 13.16 12.55 -6.52
N LEU A 292 12.74 12.82 -5.27
CA LEU A 292 13.67 12.96 -4.14
C LEU A 292 14.39 11.66 -3.76
N TYR A 293 13.76 10.50 -4.03
CA TYR A 293 14.37 9.20 -3.84
C TYR A 293 15.67 9.02 -4.66
N PHE A 294 15.70 9.56 -5.89
CA PHE A 294 16.87 9.46 -6.79
C PHE A 294 17.81 10.65 -6.69
N ASP A 295 17.27 11.85 -6.49
CA ASP A 295 18.04 13.08 -6.35
C ASP A 295 17.37 13.99 -5.33
N PHE A 296 17.88 13.96 -4.10
CA PHE A 296 17.32 14.73 -2.99
C PHE A 296 17.57 16.23 -3.14
N ASP A 297 18.60 16.66 -3.88
CA ASP A 297 18.89 18.08 -4.11
C ASP A 297 17.75 18.80 -4.83
N GLN A 298 16.90 18.05 -5.56
CA GLN A 298 15.72 18.60 -6.21
C GLN A 298 14.73 19.26 -5.23
N ILE A 299 14.80 18.99 -3.92
CA ILE A 299 13.98 19.67 -2.92
C ILE A 299 14.21 21.18 -2.88
N VAL A 300 15.42 21.64 -3.22
CA VAL A 300 15.77 23.07 -3.25
C VAL A 300 14.95 23.79 -4.32
N GLU A 301 14.76 23.18 -5.49
CA GLU A 301 13.96 23.72 -6.59
C GLU A 301 12.49 23.90 -6.19
N LEU A 302 11.95 22.99 -5.37
CA LEU A 302 10.60 23.14 -4.82
C LEU A 302 10.53 24.32 -3.87
N VAL A 303 11.50 24.47 -2.96
CA VAL A 303 11.53 25.60 -2.01
C VAL A 303 11.67 26.93 -2.75
N GLU A 304 12.53 27.00 -3.77
CA GLU A 304 12.73 28.19 -4.61
C GLU A 304 11.45 28.56 -5.37
N PHE A 305 10.72 27.58 -5.91
CA PHE A 305 9.44 27.85 -6.59
C PHE A 305 8.41 28.51 -5.66
N PHE A 306 8.35 28.08 -4.40
CA PHE A 306 7.39 28.60 -3.40
C PHE A 306 7.95 29.73 -2.53
N GLN A 307 9.08 30.34 -2.90
CA GLN A 307 9.73 31.37 -2.05
C GLN A 307 8.87 32.61 -1.81
N ASP A 308 7.97 32.93 -2.74
CA ASP A 308 7.06 34.08 -2.64
C ASP A 308 5.83 33.80 -1.75
N ASP A 309 5.58 32.54 -1.38
CA ASP A 309 4.54 32.11 -0.44
C ASP A 309 5.10 31.10 0.56
N LEU A 310 5.86 31.61 1.54
CA LEU A 310 6.50 30.80 2.57
C LEU A 310 5.48 30.05 3.46
N ALA A 311 4.25 30.53 3.56
CA ALA A 311 3.21 29.84 4.33
C ALA A 311 2.79 28.56 3.62
N LEU A 312 2.55 28.63 2.31
CA LEU A 312 2.26 27.46 1.49
C LEU A 312 3.48 26.51 1.40
N CYS A 313 4.68 27.07 1.21
CA CYS A 313 5.92 26.29 1.20
C CYS A 313 6.09 25.47 2.49
N ARG A 314 5.85 26.12 3.65
CA ARG A 314 5.86 25.47 4.96
C ARG A 314 4.86 24.31 5.04
N VAL A 315 3.63 24.49 4.57
CA VAL A 315 2.63 23.40 4.54
C VAL A 315 3.11 22.23 3.70
N ILE A 316 3.60 22.49 2.49
CA ILE A 316 4.10 21.46 1.56
C ILE A 316 5.25 20.67 2.18
N VAL A 317 6.27 21.37 2.69
CA VAL A 317 7.45 20.74 3.30
C VAL A 317 7.04 19.89 4.50
N ASN A 318 6.26 20.41 5.44
CA ASN A 318 5.88 19.62 6.61
C ASN A 318 5.03 18.40 6.25
N ARG A 319 4.13 18.49 5.26
CA ARG A 319 3.38 17.32 4.79
C ARG A 319 4.29 16.23 4.22
N MET A 320 5.25 16.59 3.36
CA MET A 320 6.20 15.61 2.79
C MET A 320 7.02 14.89 3.87
N PHE A 321 7.39 15.60 4.94
CA PHE A 321 8.26 15.05 5.99
C PHE A 321 7.48 14.27 7.07
N THR A 322 6.20 14.58 7.31
CA THR A 322 5.47 14.07 8.48
C THR A 322 4.29 13.16 8.15
N GLU A 323 3.76 13.15 6.91
CA GLU A 323 2.62 12.29 6.58
C GLU A 323 3.00 10.80 6.42
N THR A 324 4.27 10.53 6.09
CA THR A 324 4.89 9.21 5.93
C THR A 324 6.35 9.25 6.39
N ILE A 325 6.99 8.08 6.49
CA ILE A 325 8.43 7.97 6.81
C ILE A 325 9.30 7.71 5.57
N PHE A 326 8.78 7.95 4.36
CA PHE A 326 9.55 7.76 3.12
C PHE A 326 10.83 8.60 3.10
N ILE A 327 10.73 9.89 3.47
CA ILE A 327 11.91 10.76 3.53
C ILE A 327 12.93 10.24 4.54
N GLN A 328 12.51 9.85 5.75
CA GLN A 328 13.42 9.31 6.75
C GLN A 328 14.24 8.12 6.21
N LYS A 329 13.58 7.20 5.49
CA LYS A 329 14.25 6.07 4.85
C LYS A 329 15.19 6.50 3.72
N ILE A 330 14.77 7.45 2.88
CA ILE A 330 15.61 8.03 1.81
C ILE A 330 16.88 8.65 2.40
N LEU A 331 16.75 9.44 3.46
CA LEU A 331 17.89 10.07 4.13
C LEU A 331 18.89 9.02 4.65
N TRP A 332 18.40 7.96 5.29
CA TRP A 332 19.26 6.87 5.80
C TRP A 332 19.92 6.08 4.67
N GLN A 333 19.16 5.66 3.67
CA GLN A 333 19.68 4.85 2.56
C GLN A 333 20.72 5.60 1.73
N ASN A 334 20.48 6.88 1.48
CA ASN A 334 21.34 7.71 0.64
C ASN A 334 22.37 8.52 1.44
N ARG A 335 22.40 8.37 2.77
CA ARG A 335 23.30 9.09 3.70
C ARG A 335 23.24 10.61 3.52
N ILE A 336 22.03 11.13 3.38
CA ILE A 336 21.80 12.56 3.20
C ILE A 336 21.83 13.25 4.56
N ASP A 337 22.64 14.30 4.66
CA ASP A 337 22.74 15.14 5.84
C ASP A 337 21.86 16.40 5.69
N LEU A 338 20.82 16.51 6.52
CA LEU A 338 19.87 17.63 6.49
C LEU A 338 20.50 18.97 6.89
N HIS A 339 21.67 18.99 7.54
CA HIS A 339 22.38 20.24 7.81
C HIS A 339 22.76 21.00 6.52
N ASN A 340 22.89 20.30 5.40
CA ASN A 340 23.17 20.91 4.10
C ASN A 340 21.94 21.60 3.47
N TYR A 341 20.74 21.44 4.05
CA TYR A 341 19.47 21.95 3.51
C TYR A 341 18.80 22.92 4.49
N ALA A 342 19.54 23.91 4.99
CA ALA A 342 19.05 24.88 5.98
C ALA A 342 17.80 25.66 5.52
N ASN A 343 17.66 25.90 4.22
CA ASN A 343 16.47 26.52 3.62
C ASN A 343 15.22 25.65 3.76
N VAL A 344 15.37 24.32 3.72
CA VAL A 344 14.29 23.36 3.95
C VAL A 344 13.98 23.24 5.44
N THR A 345 15.00 23.02 6.28
CA THR A 345 14.80 22.77 7.72
C THR A 345 14.29 24.00 8.47
N ALA A 346 14.55 25.22 7.98
CA ALA A 346 13.93 26.44 8.48
C ALA A 346 12.40 26.47 8.34
N LEU A 347 11.84 25.70 7.39
CA LEU A 347 10.40 25.57 7.17
C LEU A 347 9.76 24.53 8.09
N PHE A 348 10.52 23.74 8.85
CA PHE A 348 9.93 22.73 9.73
C PHE A 348 9.08 23.36 10.84
N ASP A 349 7.94 22.73 11.10
CA ASP A 349 7.13 22.93 12.28
C ASP A 349 7.66 22.10 13.46
N GLU A 350 6.95 22.13 14.59
CA GLU A 350 7.35 21.41 15.80
C GLU A 350 7.35 19.89 15.60
N ASN A 351 6.38 19.36 14.86
CA ASN A 351 6.25 17.92 14.62
C ASN A 351 7.38 17.40 13.71
N ALA A 352 7.66 18.10 12.62
CA ALA A 352 8.79 17.75 11.74
C ALA A 352 10.13 17.83 12.49
N ARG A 353 10.34 18.85 13.34
CA ARG A 353 11.57 18.93 14.16
C ARG A 353 11.69 17.80 15.17
N GLU A 354 10.58 17.33 15.72
CA GLU A 354 10.58 16.20 16.64
C GLU A 354 10.95 14.89 15.93
N ILE A 355 10.30 14.60 14.80
CA ILE A 355 10.54 13.39 14.00
C ILE A 355 11.98 13.34 13.47
N TYR A 356 12.51 14.47 13.03
CA TYR A 356 13.85 14.56 12.42
C TYR A 356 14.93 15.06 13.39
N ARG A 357 14.70 15.01 14.71
CA ARG A 357 15.67 15.50 15.71
C ARG A 357 17.05 14.87 15.56
N GLU A 358 17.14 13.60 15.18
CA GLU A 358 18.43 12.90 15.00
C GLU A 358 19.18 13.31 13.73
N PHE A 359 18.53 14.10 12.86
CA PHE A 359 19.08 14.58 11.59
C PHE A 359 19.35 16.10 11.60
N LEU A 360 19.06 16.78 12.72
CA LEU A 360 19.15 18.23 12.92
C LEU A 360 20.07 18.55 14.09
#